data_AF-A0A2E5YR35-F1
#
_entry.id   AF-A0A2E5YR35-F1
#
_cell.length_a   1.000
_cell.length_b   1.000
_cell.length_c   1.000
_cell.angle_alpha   90.00
_cell.angle_beta   90.00
_cell.angle_gamma   90.00
#
_symmetry.space_group_name_H-M   'P 1'
#
loop_
_entity.id
_entity.type
_entity.pdbx_description
1 polymer ?
#
loop_
_entity_poly.entity_id
_entity_poly.type
_entity_poly.pdbx_seq_one_letter_code
_entity_poly.pdbx_strand_id
1 'polypeptide(L)'
;MVAIPGFGKTRGGEARGQSRSRSGRRAIFPCIAARTVYSRIAYDVREVQWRGMGYCNRARAVGKSVAIPDPTDEANCRPQRLLDLLPATRAPDSQGEQQMPNEGKRDFKIISADGHIIEPPGMWERYLPKKFHAQAPRVVKDPEGGDAWEVVPGEPIMPIGLVTNRGDWGRRYEDNNWFGTTYENMRHGAYDGKARLDEQDIDGVSAEVLYPSQRTMAAFMAQPDSEYHLAGIDAYNQWMWEDFSTPDRNRLIGLYQIPGVDIESAVARVKEAKKLGVKGLILSSLPSGNADLSSADDPFWAAAEEAELPVHIHVGLKHAGLSEKVGSRKVRVEGHKLQFAVPNLQFMGGAVAEFSGLFARLIYSGMFDRFPGLEMVMMECGAGWVPHCVEHMDDHWWRNRVWSESSLKELPSHYFYKNWKVGFIRENFTVQNRHWFGVDNLLWANDYPHHRHDWPYSRRIIEETMAGVDPVEKFKMVCGNAKELYKLG
;
A
#
# COMPACT_ATOMS: atom_id res chain seq x y z
N MET A 1 -51.76 12.73 -26.65
CA MET A 1 -51.65 12.82 -28.12
C MET A 1 -50.37 12.11 -28.53
N VAL A 2 -50.51 10.91 -29.10
CA VAL A 2 -49.82 10.32 -30.29
C VAL A 2 -48.70 11.19 -30.89
N ALA A 3 -47.54 10.74 -31.43
CA ALA A 3 -46.73 9.52 -31.46
C ALA A 3 -45.42 9.89 -32.23
N ILE A 4 -44.33 9.14 -31.98
CA ILE A 4 -43.30 8.52 -32.87
C ILE A 4 -43.48 8.72 -34.42
N PRO A 5 -42.51 8.56 -35.38
CA PRO A 5 -41.06 8.17 -35.43
C PRO A 5 -40.17 9.16 -36.26
N GLY A 6 -38.86 9.05 -36.52
CA GLY A 6 -37.97 7.92 -36.83
C GLY A 6 -37.89 7.65 -38.35
N PHE A 7 -36.79 8.03 -39.02
CA PHE A 7 -36.29 7.59 -40.36
C PHE A 7 -34.87 8.16 -40.50
N GLY A 8 -33.84 7.59 -41.12
CA GLY A 8 -33.67 6.43 -41.99
C GLY A 8 -32.32 6.63 -42.72
N LYS A 9 -31.55 5.54 -42.91
CA LYS A 9 -30.21 5.52 -43.54
C LYS A 9 -30.22 6.00 -45.00
N THR A 10 -29.13 6.66 -45.44
CA THR A 10 -28.59 6.52 -46.81
C THR A 10 -27.06 6.71 -46.86
N ARG A 11 -26.48 6.12 -47.90
CA ARG A 11 -25.06 5.82 -48.15
C ARG A 11 -24.30 6.98 -48.79
N GLY A 12 -22.96 6.96 -48.61
CA GLY A 12 -21.98 7.01 -49.70
C GLY A 12 -21.53 8.38 -50.21
N GLY A 13 -20.21 8.50 -50.41
CA GLY A 13 -19.67 9.25 -51.54
C GLY A 13 -18.83 10.48 -51.23
N GLU A 14 -17.52 10.31 -51.44
CA GLU A 14 -16.61 11.26 -52.09
C GLU A 14 -16.13 12.52 -51.34
N ALA A 15 -14.85 12.45 -50.97
CA ALA A 15 -13.96 13.57 -50.74
C ALA A 15 -13.42 14.12 -52.08
N ARG A 16 -13.58 15.43 -52.31
CA ARG A 16 -12.79 16.38 -53.14
C ARG A 16 -13.28 17.77 -52.67
N GLY A 17 -12.48 18.73 -52.22
CA GLY A 17 -11.30 19.33 -52.84
C GLY A 17 -11.69 20.72 -53.38
N GLN A 18 -10.91 21.76 -53.04
CA GLN A 18 -10.96 23.19 -53.49
C GLN A 18 -11.88 24.12 -52.67
N SER A 19 -11.41 25.14 -51.93
CA SER A 19 -10.52 26.30 -52.16
C SER A 19 -11.22 27.55 -52.71
N ARG A 20 -11.24 28.61 -51.86
CA ARG A 20 -11.43 30.06 -52.13
C ARG A 20 -12.87 30.45 -52.62
N SER A 21 -13.50 31.58 -52.28
CA SER A 21 -13.04 32.90 -51.83
C SER A 21 -14.19 33.76 -51.22
N ARG A 22 -13.82 34.61 -50.25
CA ARG A 22 -14.24 36.01 -49.98
C ARG A 22 -15.71 36.46 -50.19
N SER A 23 -16.34 36.86 -49.09
CA SER A 23 -16.91 38.21 -48.82
C SER A 23 -17.16 38.26 -47.30
N GLY A 24 -16.99 39.31 -46.51
CA GLY A 24 -16.85 40.74 -46.72
C GLY A 24 -17.70 41.40 -45.61
N ARG A 25 -17.07 41.98 -44.59
CA ARG A 25 -17.53 43.19 -43.87
C ARG A 25 -16.55 43.55 -42.75
N ARG A 26 -16.10 44.81 -42.82
CA ARG A 26 -15.27 45.52 -41.85
C ARG A 26 -16.11 45.91 -40.64
N ALA A 27 -15.53 45.78 -39.45
CA ALA A 27 -15.81 46.66 -38.33
C ALA A 27 -14.46 47.10 -37.74
N ILE A 28 -14.29 48.42 -37.64
CA ILE A 28 -13.10 49.13 -37.12
C ILE A 28 -13.43 49.52 -35.69
N PHE A 29 -12.53 49.26 -34.73
CA PHE A 29 -12.32 50.01 -33.46
C PHE A 29 -11.01 49.50 -32.79
N PRO A 30 -10.37 50.27 -31.88
CA PRO A 30 -9.06 50.86 -32.12
C PRO A 30 -7.88 50.13 -31.46
N CYS A 31 -6.70 50.31 -32.05
CA CYS A 31 -5.41 49.91 -31.49
C CYS A 31 -5.06 50.74 -30.24
N ILE A 32 -4.91 50.06 -29.10
CA ILE A 32 -4.06 50.54 -28.00
C ILE A 32 -2.77 49.74 -28.07
N ALA A 33 -1.66 50.42 -28.38
CA ALA A 33 -0.33 49.83 -28.43
C ALA A 33 0.20 49.59 -27.02
N ALA A 34 0.24 48.33 -26.59
CA ALA A 34 1.03 47.92 -25.43
C ALA A 34 2.50 47.77 -25.87
N ARG A 35 3.39 48.59 -25.30
CA ARG A 35 4.84 48.42 -25.44
C ARG A 35 5.29 47.26 -24.57
N THR A 36 5.69 46.17 -25.23
CA THR A 36 6.33 45.00 -24.65
C THR A 36 7.75 45.35 -24.20
N VAL A 37 8.06 45.14 -22.92
CA VAL A 37 9.45 45.05 -22.42
C VAL A 37 9.71 43.58 -22.12
N TYR A 38 10.43 42.91 -23.03
CA TYR A 38 11.05 41.61 -22.78
C TYR A 38 12.38 41.85 -22.05
N SER A 39 12.45 41.57 -20.75
CA SER A 39 13.73 41.33 -20.08
C SER A 39 14.07 39.84 -20.17
N ARG A 40 15.15 39.53 -20.88
CA ARG A 40 15.78 38.21 -20.91
C ARG A 40 16.48 37.98 -19.56
N ILE A 41 16.14 36.92 -18.85
CA ILE A 41 17.00 36.33 -17.82
C ILE A 41 17.38 34.95 -18.34
N ALA A 42 18.66 34.81 -18.73
CA ALA A 42 19.26 33.53 -19.03
C ALA A 42 19.65 32.86 -17.71
N TYR A 43 19.23 31.62 -17.49
CA TYR A 43 19.75 30.77 -16.42
C TYR A 43 20.91 29.94 -17.01
N ASP A 44 22.14 30.21 -16.54
CA ASP A 44 23.29 29.33 -16.72
C ASP A 44 23.22 28.25 -15.62
N VAL A 45 23.09 26.99 -16.03
CA VAL A 45 23.01 25.84 -15.13
C VAL A 45 24.43 25.34 -14.89
N ARG A 46 25.03 25.75 -13.77
CA ARG A 46 26.21 25.08 -13.20
C ARG A 46 26.06 24.94 -11.69
N GLU A 47 26.17 23.68 -11.25
CA GLU A 47 26.44 23.20 -9.89
C GLU A 47 25.63 23.81 -8.74
N VAL A 48 24.55 23.11 -8.34
CA VAL A 48 23.93 23.30 -7.02
C VAL A 48 24.47 22.23 -6.07
N GLN A 49 25.49 22.59 -5.29
CA GLN A 49 25.82 21.89 -4.05
C GLN A 49 24.80 22.27 -2.98
N TRP A 50 24.16 21.27 -2.38
CA TRP A 50 23.28 21.42 -1.22
C TRP A 50 24.07 21.98 -0.02
N ARG A 51 23.80 23.24 0.37
CA ARG A 51 24.15 23.78 1.69
C ARG A 51 22.89 23.83 2.55
N GLY A 52 22.92 23.10 3.66
CA GLY A 52 21.83 22.99 4.62
C GLY A 52 21.43 24.34 5.23
N MET A 53 20.12 24.58 5.29
CA MET A 53 19.52 25.67 6.05
C MET A 53 19.38 25.23 7.51
N GLY A 54 20.20 25.82 8.38
CA GLY A 54 20.00 25.80 9.82
C GLY A 54 18.92 26.80 10.22
N TYR A 55 18.02 26.38 11.12
CA TYR A 55 17.20 27.30 11.90
C TYR A 55 17.60 27.27 13.37
N CYS A 56 17.67 28.48 13.90
CA CYS A 56 18.40 28.91 15.06
C CYS A 56 17.67 28.59 16.37
N ASN A 57 18.33 27.82 17.25
CA ASN A 57 17.97 27.64 18.64
C ASN A 57 18.25 28.91 19.44
N ARG A 58 17.25 29.38 20.18
CA ARG A 58 17.41 30.42 21.21
C ARG A 58 17.72 29.72 22.53
N ALA A 59 19.00 29.48 22.82
CA ALA A 59 19.45 29.06 24.15
C ALA A 59 20.77 29.76 24.51
N ARG A 60 20.82 30.28 25.74
CA ARG A 60 21.87 31.13 26.30
C ARG A 60 23.23 30.42 26.36
N ALA A 61 24.27 31.26 26.22
CA ALA A 61 25.69 30.95 26.26
C ALA A 61 26.16 30.14 27.48
N VAL A 62 26.96 29.11 27.22
CA VAL A 62 28.16 28.78 28.01
C VAL A 62 29.24 28.35 27.02
N GLY A 63 30.35 29.07 26.98
CA GLY A 63 31.42 28.89 26.00
C GLY A 63 32.27 27.64 26.25
N LYS A 64 32.64 26.98 25.15
CA LYS A 64 33.92 26.30 24.88
C LYS A 64 33.89 25.85 23.40
N SER A 65 34.82 26.36 22.60
CA SER A 65 34.98 25.99 21.19
C SER A 65 35.54 24.57 21.10
N VAL A 66 34.82 23.65 20.47
CA VAL A 66 35.34 22.34 20.05
C VAL A 66 35.42 22.36 18.52
N ALA A 67 36.61 22.14 17.98
CA ALA A 67 36.83 22.06 16.54
C ALA A 67 36.17 20.78 16.00
N ILE A 68 35.42 20.90 14.89
CA ILE A 68 34.82 19.77 14.17
C ILE A 68 35.91 19.20 13.24
N PRO A 69 36.25 17.90 13.32
CA PRO A 69 37.26 17.30 12.43
C PRO A 69 36.78 17.17 10.99
N ASP A 70 37.73 17.20 10.06
CA ASP A 70 37.53 17.02 8.62
C ASP A 70 36.93 15.64 8.31
N PRO A 71 35.81 15.56 7.57
CA PRO A 71 35.15 14.29 7.23
C PRO A 71 35.92 13.41 6.22
N THR A 72 37.11 13.81 5.78
CA THR A 72 37.93 13.04 4.82
C THR A 72 39.06 12.20 5.43
N ASP A 73 39.21 12.20 6.76
CA ASP A 73 40.28 11.46 7.43
C ASP A 73 39.92 9.99 7.71
N GLU A 74 40.51 9.06 6.94
CA GLU A 74 40.32 7.61 7.03
C GLU A 74 40.76 7.00 8.38
N ALA A 75 41.45 7.74 9.25
CA ALA A 75 41.89 7.24 10.56
C ALA A 75 40.75 7.10 11.61
N ASN A 76 39.57 7.69 11.37
CA ASN A 76 38.43 7.64 12.32
C ASN A 76 37.40 6.52 12.04
N CYS A 77 37.58 5.73 10.98
CA CYS A 77 36.70 4.60 10.65
C CYS A 77 37.24 3.26 11.19
N ARG A 78 37.21 3.05 12.52
CA ARG A 78 37.32 1.70 13.11
C ARG A 78 36.18 1.43 14.10
N PRO A 79 35.46 0.28 14.03
CA PRO A 79 34.23 0.06 14.79
C PRO A 79 34.42 -0.28 16.28
N GLN A 80 35.64 -0.21 16.82
CA GLN A 80 35.94 -0.83 18.11
C GLN A 80 35.65 0.05 19.34
N ARG A 81 35.50 1.37 19.21
CA ARG A 81 35.43 2.28 20.37
C ARG A 81 34.01 2.58 20.88
N LEU A 82 32.96 2.14 20.19
CA LEU A 82 31.57 2.42 20.61
C LEU A 82 30.95 1.31 21.48
N LEU A 83 31.61 0.14 21.58
CA LEU A 83 31.13 -0.99 22.39
C LEU A 83 31.46 -0.85 23.89
N ASP A 84 32.38 0.05 24.26
CA ASP A 84 32.82 0.24 25.66
C ASP A 84 31.94 1.21 26.48
N LEU A 85 30.87 1.76 25.89
CA LEU A 85 30.00 2.76 26.53
C LEU A 85 28.59 2.25 26.89
N LEU A 86 28.33 0.96 26.73
CA LEU A 86 27.07 0.34 27.17
C LEU A 86 27.23 -0.23 28.59
N PRO A 87 26.36 0.12 29.56
CA PRO A 87 26.40 -0.51 30.88
C PRO A 87 26.06 -2.01 30.74
N ALA A 88 26.95 -2.86 31.26
CA ALA A 88 26.78 -4.31 31.28
C ALA A 88 25.54 -4.70 32.09
N THR A 89 24.45 -5.09 31.42
CA THR A 89 23.30 -5.73 32.06
C THR A 89 23.61 -7.20 32.27
N ARG A 90 23.70 -7.61 33.53
CA ARG A 90 23.80 -9.01 33.97
C ARG A 90 22.55 -9.78 33.48
N ALA A 91 22.76 -10.90 32.79
CA ALA A 91 21.71 -11.87 32.51
C ALA A 91 21.22 -12.51 33.82
N PRO A 92 19.89 -12.68 34.03
CA PRO A 92 19.39 -13.48 35.14
C PRO A 92 19.51 -14.98 34.85
N ASP A 93 19.88 -15.72 35.90
CA ASP A 93 20.07 -17.17 35.89
C ASP A 93 18.81 -17.94 35.48
N SER A 94 18.99 -18.90 34.58
CA SER A 94 17.95 -19.77 34.05
C SER A 94 17.70 -20.96 34.98
N GLN A 95 16.68 -20.87 35.85
CA GLN A 95 15.87 -22.02 36.28
C GLN A 95 14.45 -21.54 36.61
N GLY A 96 13.49 -21.87 35.75
CA GLY A 96 12.08 -21.52 35.92
C GLY A 96 11.20 -22.59 35.31
N GLU A 97 10.42 -23.23 36.17
CA GLU A 97 9.33 -24.15 35.85
C GLU A 97 8.38 -23.53 34.81
N GLN A 98 7.88 -24.37 33.89
CA GLN A 98 6.88 -23.97 32.90
C GLN A 98 5.56 -23.58 33.59
N GLN A 99 5.43 -22.30 33.93
CA GLN A 99 4.13 -21.68 34.18
C GLN A 99 3.50 -21.30 32.84
N MET A 100 2.30 -21.82 32.59
CA MET A 100 1.45 -21.38 31.49
C MET A 100 1.21 -19.85 31.60
N PRO A 101 1.26 -19.07 30.50
CA PRO A 101 1.06 -17.64 30.58
C PRO A 101 -0.36 -17.32 31.07
N ASN A 102 -0.41 -16.56 32.15
CA ASN A 102 -1.62 -15.98 32.73
C ASN A 102 -2.35 -15.13 31.66
N GLU A 103 -3.67 -15.24 31.54
CA GLU A 103 -4.54 -14.43 30.66
C GLU A 103 -4.64 -12.96 31.14
N GLY A 104 -3.50 -12.28 31.26
CA GLY A 104 -3.43 -10.84 31.42
C GLY A 104 -3.59 -10.15 30.06
N LYS A 105 -4.34 -9.05 30.01
CA LYS A 105 -4.42 -8.16 28.83
C LYS A 105 -3.00 -7.89 28.31
N ARG A 106 -2.74 -8.17 27.03
CA ARG A 106 -1.42 -7.97 26.44
C ARG A 106 -1.18 -6.49 26.24
N ASP A 107 0.01 -6.03 26.62
CA ASP A 107 0.44 -4.65 26.45
C ASP A 107 0.99 -4.45 25.02
N PHE A 108 0.09 -4.23 24.06
CA PHE A 108 0.47 -3.81 22.70
C PHE A 108 1.05 -2.41 22.72
N LYS A 109 2.27 -2.24 22.19
CA LYS A 109 2.98 -0.96 22.16
C LYS A 109 3.10 -0.39 20.76
N ILE A 110 3.36 -1.26 19.78
CA ILE A 110 3.50 -0.91 18.37
C ILE A 110 2.79 -2.01 17.58
N ILE A 111 1.93 -1.62 16.65
CA ILE A 111 1.26 -2.52 15.72
C ILE A 111 1.56 -2.02 14.32
N SER A 112 2.18 -2.86 13.48
CA SER A 112 2.28 -2.56 12.06
C SER A 112 0.95 -2.88 11.39
N ALA A 113 0.32 -1.91 10.75
CA ALA A 113 -0.91 -2.14 9.99
C ALA A 113 -0.64 -2.67 8.57
N ASP A 114 0.62 -2.89 8.20
CA ASP A 114 1.03 -3.40 6.90
C ASP A 114 2.36 -4.16 7.00
N GLY A 115 2.27 -5.47 6.86
CA GLY A 115 3.38 -6.39 6.70
C GLY A 115 3.01 -7.46 5.69
N HIS A 116 4.02 -8.09 5.10
CA HIS A 116 3.88 -9.04 4.01
C HIS A 116 4.39 -10.42 4.39
N ILE A 117 3.92 -11.39 3.62
CA ILE A 117 4.43 -12.74 3.64
C ILE A 117 4.84 -13.15 2.23
N ILE A 118 5.58 -14.24 2.16
CA ILE A 118 5.83 -15.00 0.95
C ILE A 118 5.35 -16.42 1.21
N GLU A 119 4.66 -16.99 0.23
CA GLU A 119 4.21 -18.37 0.29
C GLU A 119 5.43 -19.30 0.40
N PRO A 120 5.45 -20.29 1.32
CA PRO A 120 6.57 -21.21 1.40
C PRO A 120 6.54 -22.23 0.25
N PRO A 121 7.70 -22.77 -0.17
CA PRO A 121 7.75 -23.88 -1.10
C PRO A 121 6.91 -25.07 -0.59
N GLY A 122 6.14 -25.72 -1.46
CA GLY A 122 5.29 -26.85 -1.07
C GLY A 122 3.89 -26.48 -0.56
N MET A 123 3.62 -25.19 -0.33
CA MET A 123 2.30 -24.72 0.13
C MET A 123 1.18 -25.14 -0.84
N TRP A 124 1.37 -24.88 -2.13
CA TRP A 124 0.34 -25.15 -3.13
C TRP A 124 0.07 -26.64 -3.29
N GLU A 125 1.09 -27.49 -3.24
CA GLU A 125 0.93 -28.94 -3.27
C GLU A 125 0.12 -29.47 -2.08
N ARG A 126 0.20 -28.80 -0.93
CA ARG A 126 -0.51 -29.16 0.30
C ARG A 126 -1.96 -28.69 0.32
N TYR A 127 -2.22 -27.44 -0.07
CA TYR A 127 -3.53 -26.81 0.12
C TYR A 127 -4.36 -26.72 -1.16
N LEU A 128 -3.75 -26.72 -2.34
CA LEU A 128 -4.47 -26.69 -3.60
C LEU A 128 -5.05 -28.07 -3.93
N PRO A 129 -6.29 -28.17 -4.47
CA PRO A 129 -6.84 -29.44 -4.95
C PRO A 129 -5.96 -30.11 -6.00
N LYS A 130 -5.77 -31.44 -5.91
CA LYS A 130 -4.90 -32.22 -6.80
C LYS A 130 -5.15 -31.99 -8.30
N LYS A 131 -6.40 -31.73 -8.71
CA LYS A 131 -6.75 -31.44 -10.11
C LYS A 131 -6.04 -30.21 -10.68
N PHE A 132 -5.59 -29.28 -9.82
CA PHE A 132 -4.91 -28.05 -10.20
C PHE A 132 -3.40 -28.06 -9.99
N HIS A 133 -2.80 -29.14 -9.46
CA HIS A 133 -1.35 -29.21 -9.20
C HIS A 133 -0.48 -29.01 -10.45
N ALA A 134 -0.99 -29.36 -11.63
CA ALA A 134 -0.30 -29.10 -12.89
C ALA A 134 -0.16 -27.60 -13.21
N GLN A 135 -1.08 -26.77 -12.70
CA GLN A 135 -1.13 -25.32 -12.91
C GLN A 135 -0.58 -24.53 -11.71
N ALA A 136 -0.36 -25.20 -10.57
CA ALA A 136 0.06 -24.58 -9.32
C ALA A 136 1.32 -23.71 -9.49
N PRO A 137 1.43 -22.58 -8.75
CA PRO A 137 2.64 -21.78 -8.72
C PRO A 137 3.86 -22.62 -8.30
N ARG A 138 5.02 -22.35 -8.91
CA ARG A 138 6.26 -23.09 -8.61
C ARG A 138 7.43 -22.16 -8.34
N VAL A 139 8.31 -22.60 -7.46
CA VAL A 139 9.61 -21.93 -7.25
C VAL A 139 10.56 -22.33 -8.38
N VAL A 140 11.11 -21.33 -9.06
CA VAL A 140 12.10 -21.45 -10.12
C VAL A 140 13.29 -20.54 -9.81
N LYS A 141 14.38 -20.68 -10.57
CA LYS A 141 15.56 -19.81 -10.41
C LYS A 141 15.45 -18.55 -11.24
N ASP A 142 15.85 -17.43 -10.64
CA ASP A 142 16.03 -16.16 -11.32
C ASP A 142 17.39 -16.09 -12.07
N PRO A 143 17.62 -15.07 -12.92
CA PRO A 143 18.85 -14.97 -13.71
C PRO A 143 20.16 -14.87 -12.92
N GLU A 144 20.11 -14.52 -11.63
CA GLU A 144 21.28 -14.43 -10.73
C GLU A 144 21.34 -15.60 -9.74
N GLY A 145 20.54 -16.65 -9.95
CA GLY A 145 20.50 -17.85 -9.11
C GLY A 145 19.65 -17.72 -7.84
N GLY A 146 18.94 -16.60 -7.68
CA GLY A 146 17.92 -16.43 -6.64
C GLY A 146 16.67 -17.27 -6.92
N ASP A 147 15.74 -17.26 -5.98
CA ASP A 147 14.43 -17.88 -6.11
C ASP A 147 13.39 -16.88 -6.65
N ALA A 148 12.50 -17.38 -7.48
CA ALA A 148 11.40 -16.65 -8.07
C ALA A 148 10.17 -17.54 -8.14
N TRP A 149 8.99 -16.93 -8.19
CA TRP A 149 7.75 -17.65 -8.44
C TRP A 149 7.40 -17.61 -9.93
N GLU A 150 7.24 -18.77 -10.56
CA GLU A 150 6.46 -18.93 -11.78
C GLU A 150 5.01 -19.19 -11.36
N VAL A 151 4.20 -18.14 -11.36
CA VAL A 151 2.80 -18.23 -10.87
C VAL A 151 1.85 -18.74 -11.94
N VAL A 152 2.11 -18.41 -13.20
CA VAL A 152 1.39 -18.91 -14.36
C VAL A 152 2.42 -19.55 -15.29
N PRO A 153 2.28 -20.84 -15.64
CA PRO A 153 3.24 -21.53 -16.49
C PRO A 153 3.49 -20.79 -17.81
N GLY A 154 4.76 -20.47 -18.10
CA GLY A 154 5.17 -19.79 -19.33
C GLY A 154 5.02 -18.26 -19.33
N GLU A 155 4.51 -17.65 -18.26
CA GLU A 155 4.52 -16.21 -18.06
C GLU A 155 5.82 -15.75 -17.36
N PRO A 156 6.16 -14.45 -17.39
CA PRO A 156 7.36 -13.94 -16.72
C PRO A 156 7.41 -14.31 -15.23
N ILE A 157 8.56 -14.84 -14.81
CA ILE A 157 8.84 -15.17 -13.40
C ILE A 157 8.80 -13.93 -12.51
N MET A 158 8.54 -14.15 -11.22
CA MET A 158 8.44 -13.12 -10.20
C MET A 158 9.54 -13.29 -9.15
N PRO A 159 10.70 -12.64 -9.33
CA PRO A 159 11.79 -12.67 -8.35
C PRO A 159 11.36 -12.12 -7.00
N ILE A 160 11.88 -12.73 -5.95
CA ILE A 160 11.51 -12.38 -4.57
C ILE A 160 12.42 -11.31 -3.94
N GLY A 161 13.52 -10.92 -4.59
CA GLY A 161 14.54 -10.05 -3.97
C GLY A 161 14.02 -8.75 -3.35
N LEU A 162 13.19 -7.98 -4.05
CA LEU A 162 12.62 -6.74 -3.49
C LEU A 162 11.47 -6.95 -2.50
N VAL A 163 10.90 -8.15 -2.43
CA VAL A 163 9.79 -8.49 -1.51
C VAL A 163 10.24 -9.31 -0.31
N THR A 164 11.53 -9.69 -0.25
CA THR A 164 12.16 -10.41 0.86
C THR A 164 13.51 -9.81 1.18
N ASN A 165 13.56 -8.49 1.33
CA ASN A 165 14.82 -7.83 1.53
C ASN A 165 15.41 -8.23 2.89
N ARG A 166 16.73 -8.45 2.91
CA ARG A 166 17.44 -8.80 4.13
C ARG A 166 17.75 -7.50 4.88
N GLY A 167 16.86 -7.06 5.76
CA GLY A 167 17.16 -5.96 6.69
C GLY A 167 18.20 -6.36 7.72
N ASP A 168 19.43 -6.66 7.35
CA ASP A 168 20.48 -6.80 8.35
C ASP A 168 20.78 -5.46 9.04
N TRP A 169 21.39 -5.54 10.22
CA TRP A 169 21.79 -4.36 10.98
C TRP A 169 22.77 -3.55 10.12
N GLY A 170 22.38 -2.32 9.75
CA GLY A 170 23.19 -1.46 8.91
C GLY A 170 22.98 -1.64 7.40
N ARG A 171 21.89 -2.31 6.98
CA ARG A 171 21.46 -2.39 5.58
C ARG A 171 21.57 -1.03 4.90
N ARG A 172 22.26 -1.00 3.76
CA ARG A 172 22.34 0.17 2.90
C ARG A 172 21.41 0.00 1.71
N TYR A 173 21.04 1.11 1.06
CA TYR A 173 20.15 1.05 -0.09
C TYR A 173 20.78 0.29 -1.27
N GLU A 174 22.11 0.23 -1.34
CA GLU A 174 22.88 -0.52 -2.33
C GLU A 174 22.74 -2.04 -2.18
N ASP A 175 22.30 -2.51 -1.01
CA ASP A 175 22.08 -3.93 -0.75
C ASP A 175 20.67 -4.37 -1.26
N ASN A 176 19.88 -3.44 -1.81
CA ASN A 176 18.65 -3.73 -2.54
C ASN A 176 18.92 -4.41 -3.88
N ASN A 177 18.48 -5.66 -4.00
CA ASN A 177 18.62 -6.42 -5.22
C ASN A 177 17.27 -6.96 -5.69
N TRP A 178 17.02 -6.87 -7.00
CA TRP A 178 15.82 -7.44 -7.62
C TRP A 178 15.91 -8.97 -7.72
N PHE A 179 17.12 -9.49 -7.92
CA PHE A 179 17.43 -10.90 -8.12
C PHE A 179 18.39 -11.42 -7.04
N GLY A 180 18.67 -12.73 -7.03
CA GLY A 180 19.73 -13.35 -6.22
C GLY A 180 19.35 -13.69 -4.77
N THR A 181 18.11 -13.42 -4.35
CA THR A 181 17.62 -13.79 -3.01
C THR A 181 16.97 -15.17 -3.05
N THR A 182 17.25 -16.02 -2.06
CA THR A 182 16.74 -17.40 -1.96
C THR A 182 16.03 -17.63 -0.62
N TYR A 183 15.24 -18.70 -0.51
CA TYR A 183 14.64 -19.13 0.77
C TYR A 183 15.66 -19.45 1.86
N GLU A 184 16.84 -19.91 1.47
CA GLU A 184 17.94 -20.21 2.39
C GLU A 184 18.57 -18.95 3.01
N ASN A 185 18.42 -17.81 2.36
CA ASN A 185 19.17 -16.62 2.69
C ASN A 185 18.30 -15.40 3.05
N MET A 186 17.01 -15.42 2.69
CA MET A 186 16.04 -14.44 3.18
C MET A 186 15.76 -14.65 4.68
N ARG A 187 15.14 -13.65 5.31
CA ARG A 187 14.63 -13.79 6.68
C ARG A 187 13.47 -14.79 6.71
N HIS A 188 13.49 -15.72 7.66
CA HIS A 188 12.51 -16.79 7.73
C HIS A 188 11.13 -16.28 8.13
N GLY A 189 11.03 -15.18 8.89
CA GLY A 189 9.73 -14.60 9.23
C GLY A 189 8.93 -14.10 8.02
N ALA A 190 9.54 -14.03 6.83
CA ALA A 190 8.81 -13.79 5.58
C ALA A 190 7.83 -14.93 5.24
N TYR A 191 8.09 -16.18 5.64
CA TYR A 191 7.26 -17.34 5.27
C TYR A 191 6.97 -18.32 6.42
N ASP A 192 7.57 -18.13 7.60
CA ASP A 192 7.35 -18.91 8.81
C ASP A 192 6.84 -18.01 9.94
N GLY A 193 5.61 -18.27 10.41
CA GLY A 193 4.97 -17.47 11.44
C GLY A 193 5.67 -17.51 12.80
N LYS A 194 6.31 -18.63 13.17
CA LYS A 194 7.06 -18.72 14.43
C LYS A 194 8.31 -17.85 14.35
N ALA A 195 9.05 -17.93 13.24
CA ALA A 195 10.19 -17.04 13.01
C ALA A 195 9.77 -15.56 12.97
N ARG A 196 8.57 -15.27 12.43
CA ARG A 196 8.00 -13.91 12.40
C ARG A 196 7.80 -13.33 13.80
N LEU A 197 7.38 -14.13 14.78
CA LEU A 197 7.25 -13.68 16.17
C LEU A 197 8.60 -13.31 16.79
N ASP A 198 9.64 -14.10 16.54
CA ASP A 198 11.00 -13.79 17.02
C ASP A 198 11.51 -12.49 16.39
N GLU A 199 11.25 -12.29 15.10
CA GLU A 199 11.64 -11.07 14.37
C GLU A 199 10.86 -9.83 14.83
N GLN A 200 9.57 -9.99 15.17
CA GLN A 200 8.76 -8.95 15.80
C GLN A 200 9.33 -8.53 17.16
N ASP A 201 9.74 -9.49 17.99
CA ASP A 201 10.33 -9.23 19.31
C ASP A 201 11.66 -8.46 19.20
N ILE A 202 12.49 -8.80 18.20
CA ILE A 202 13.74 -8.07 17.91
C ILE A 202 13.45 -6.62 17.52
N ASP A 203 12.52 -6.40 16.59
CA ASP A 203 12.15 -5.07 16.10
C ASP A 203 11.44 -4.22 17.18
N GLY A 204 10.73 -4.90 18.09
CA GLY A 204 9.87 -4.29 19.12
C GLY A 204 8.45 -4.04 18.63
N VAL A 205 8.00 -4.77 17.61
CA VAL A 205 6.65 -4.71 17.06
C VAL A 205 5.80 -5.76 17.78
N SER A 206 4.67 -5.35 18.37
CA SER A 206 3.81 -6.23 19.17
C SER A 206 2.90 -7.10 18.31
N ALA A 207 2.43 -6.59 17.18
CA ALA A 207 1.61 -7.32 16.21
C ALA A 207 1.74 -6.71 14.82
N GLU A 208 1.39 -7.50 13.80
CA GLU A 208 1.37 -7.06 12.42
C GLU A 208 0.13 -7.57 11.70
N VAL A 209 -0.46 -6.71 10.86
CA VAL A 209 -1.47 -7.07 9.88
C VAL A 209 -0.77 -7.57 8.63
N LEU A 210 -1.08 -8.80 8.22
CA LEU A 210 -0.34 -9.54 7.22
C LEU A 210 -1.12 -9.64 5.90
N TYR A 211 -0.52 -9.06 4.87
CA TYR A 211 -1.02 -9.00 3.51
C TYR A 211 -0.50 -10.17 2.66
N PRO A 212 -1.34 -10.74 1.78
CA PRO A 212 -0.89 -11.73 0.81
C PRO A 212 0.17 -11.15 -0.14
N SER A 213 0.91 -12.06 -0.78
CA SER A 213 1.61 -11.73 -2.02
C SER A 213 0.61 -11.27 -3.08
N GLN A 214 0.55 -9.96 -3.30
CA GLN A 214 -0.37 -9.36 -4.28
C GLN A 214 -0.12 -9.91 -5.68
N ARG A 215 1.13 -10.27 -6.00
CA ARG A 215 1.48 -10.83 -7.30
C ARG A 215 0.85 -12.20 -7.50
N THR A 216 0.90 -13.05 -6.48
CA THR A 216 0.30 -14.38 -6.54
C THR A 216 -1.22 -14.30 -6.57
N MET A 217 -1.83 -13.48 -5.70
CA MET A 217 -3.29 -13.31 -5.68
C MET A 217 -3.83 -12.74 -6.99
N ALA A 218 -3.18 -11.70 -7.53
CA ALA A 218 -3.56 -11.13 -8.81
C ALA A 218 -3.48 -12.15 -9.96
N ALA A 219 -2.50 -13.06 -9.93
CA ALA A 219 -2.36 -14.08 -10.96
C ALA A 219 -3.48 -15.12 -10.91
N PHE A 220 -3.92 -15.55 -9.72
CA PHE A 220 -5.12 -16.39 -9.58
C PHE A 220 -6.37 -15.66 -10.06
N MET A 221 -6.51 -14.38 -9.69
CA MET A 221 -7.67 -13.57 -10.09
C MET A 221 -7.74 -13.29 -11.59
N ALA A 222 -6.61 -13.26 -12.27
CA ALA A 222 -6.53 -13.06 -13.71
C ALA A 222 -6.90 -14.33 -14.51
N GLN A 223 -7.04 -15.49 -13.86
CA GLN A 223 -7.39 -16.73 -14.56
C GLN A 223 -8.86 -16.74 -14.98
N PRO A 224 -9.17 -17.20 -16.20
CA PRO A 224 -10.55 -17.33 -16.66
C PRO A 224 -11.29 -18.52 -16.02
N ASP A 225 -10.56 -19.50 -15.48
CA ASP A 225 -11.14 -20.64 -14.77
C ASP A 225 -11.49 -20.22 -13.34
N SER A 226 -12.78 -19.95 -13.11
CA SER A 226 -13.33 -19.59 -11.81
C SER A 226 -13.07 -20.64 -10.74
N GLU A 227 -13.06 -21.94 -11.07
CA GLU A 227 -12.77 -22.98 -10.08
C GLU A 227 -11.32 -22.93 -9.62
N TYR A 228 -10.39 -22.66 -10.55
CA TYR A 228 -8.98 -22.50 -10.22
C TYR A 228 -8.71 -21.23 -9.41
N HIS A 229 -9.34 -20.11 -9.78
CA HIS A 229 -9.32 -18.87 -9.00
C HIS A 229 -9.76 -19.14 -7.56
N LEU A 230 -10.98 -19.67 -7.37
CA LEU A 230 -11.51 -19.93 -6.02
C LEU A 230 -10.62 -20.88 -5.22
N ALA A 231 -10.10 -21.94 -5.86
CA ALA A 231 -9.20 -22.89 -5.21
C ALA A 231 -7.87 -22.26 -4.74
N GLY A 232 -7.31 -21.33 -5.51
CA GLY A 232 -6.11 -20.59 -5.11
C GLY A 232 -6.33 -19.69 -3.89
N ILE A 233 -7.46 -18.96 -3.90
CA ILE A 233 -7.85 -18.10 -2.77
C ILE A 233 -8.11 -18.92 -1.50
N ASP A 234 -8.80 -20.06 -1.64
CA ASP A 234 -9.04 -20.97 -0.51
C ASP A 234 -7.75 -21.58 0.02
N ALA A 235 -6.86 -22.03 -0.86
CA ALA A 235 -5.57 -22.58 -0.47
C ALA A 235 -4.71 -21.55 0.29
N TYR A 236 -4.71 -20.28 -0.16
CA TYR A 236 -4.04 -19.19 0.54
C TYR A 236 -4.65 -18.92 1.92
N ASN A 237 -5.96 -18.74 1.99
CA ASN A 237 -6.65 -18.45 3.24
C ASN A 237 -6.47 -19.58 4.27
N GLN A 238 -6.55 -20.84 3.81
CA GLN A 238 -6.33 -22.00 4.66
C GLN A 238 -4.89 -22.05 5.18
N TRP A 239 -3.88 -21.84 4.32
CA TRP A 239 -2.49 -21.79 4.77
C TRP A 239 -2.23 -20.67 5.77
N MET A 240 -2.71 -19.46 5.49
CA MET A 240 -2.55 -18.32 6.39
C MET A 240 -3.15 -18.63 7.76
N TRP A 241 -4.35 -19.24 7.79
CA TRP A 241 -5.05 -19.56 9.02
C TRP A 241 -4.49 -20.76 9.79
N GLU A 242 -4.20 -21.86 9.11
CA GLU A 242 -3.81 -23.15 9.70
C GLU A 242 -2.30 -23.25 9.96
N ASP A 243 -1.49 -22.49 9.24
CA ASP A 243 -0.03 -22.56 9.30
C ASP A 243 0.56 -21.24 9.82
N PHE A 244 0.52 -20.17 9.01
CA PHE A 244 1.29 -18.95 9.29
C PHE A 244 0.83 -18.25 10.57
N SER A 245 -0.47 -18.01 10.75
CA SER A 245 -1.00 -17.29 11.91
C SER A 245 -1.21 -18.17 13.15
N THR A 246 -1.11 -19.50 13.03
CA THR A 246 -1.36 -20.45 14.13
C THR A 246 -0.51 -20.19 15.38
N PRO A 247 0.79 -19.83 15.30
CA PRO A 247 1.62 -19.58 16.48
C PRO A 247 1.05 -18.51 17.41
N ASP A 248 0.51 -17.41 16.87
CA ASP A 248 -0.18 -16.38 17.66
C ASP A 248 -1.07 -15.48 16.78
N ARG A 249 -2.37 -15.78 16.72
CA ARG A 249 -3.34 -15.04 15.91
C ARG A 249 -3.62 -13.61 16.37
N ASN A 250 -3.16 -13.21 17.56
CA ASN A 250 -3.25 -11.83 18.04
C ASN A 250 -2.02 -11.00 17.67
N ARG A 251 -0.92 -11.64 17.24
CA ARG A 251 0.31 -10.98 16.78
C ARG A 251 0.51 -11.09 15.26
N LEU A 252 0.00 -12.17 14.66
CA LEU A 252 0.08 -12.48 13.24
C LEU A 252 -1.31 -12.40 12.62
N ILE A 253 -1.75 -11.19 12.31
CA ILE A 253 -3.12 -10.90 11.90
C ILE A 253 -3.24 -11.07 10.38
N GLY A 254 -3.44 -12.30 9.93
CA GLY A 254 -3.64 -12.61 8.51
C GLY A 254 -4.94 -12.03 7.97
N LEU A 255 -4.86 -11.20 6.93
CA LEU A 255 -6.03 -10.73 6.20
C LEU A 255 -6.65 -11.85 5.37
N TYR A 256 -7.98 -11.95 5.41
CA TYR A 256 -8.70 -12.96 4.64
C TYR A 256 -8.93 -12.46 3.22
N GLN A 257 -8.36 -13.15 2.25
CA GLN A 257 -8.45 -12.77 0.84
C GLN A 257 -9.85 -13.09 0.30
N ILE A 258 -10.49 -12.08 -0.27
CA ILE A 258 -11.79 -12.21 -0.93
C ILE A 258 -11.57 -12.49 -2.43
N PRO A 259 -12.29 -13.47 -3.01
CA PRO A 259 -12.21 -13.74 -4.44
C PRO A 259 -12.93 -12.67 -5.26
N GLY A 260 -12.51 -12.51 -6.52
CA GLY A 260 -13.14 -11.62 -7.49
C GLY A 260 -13.87 -12.37 -8.61
N VAL A 261 -14.61 -13.44 -8.29
CA VAL A 261 -15.31 -14.25 -9.30
C VAL A 261 -16.76 -13.81 -9.45
N ASP A 262 -17.49 -13.88 -8.34
CA ASP A 262 -18.91 -13.58 -8.25
C ASP A 262 -19.26 -13.17 -6.81
N ILE A 263 -20.39 -12.48 -6.67
CA ILE A 263 -20.79 -11.88 -5.40
C ILE A 263 -21.16 -12.95 -4.36
N GLU A 264 -21.73 -14.08 -4.78
CA GLU A 264 -22.12 -15.18 -3.91
C GLU A 264 -20.89 -15.79 -3.22
N SER A 265 -19.84 -16.04 -3.99
CA SER A 265 -18.55 -16.53 -3.50
C SER A 265 -17.94 -15.51 -2.55
N ALA A 266 -17.87 -14.23 -2.91
CA ALA A 266 -17.33 -13.19 -2.04
C ALA A 266 -18.05 -13.15 -0.68
N VAL A 267 -19.39 -13.13 -0.67
CA VAL A 267 -20.21 -13.13 0.55
C VAL A 267 -20.00 -14.41 1.38
N ALA A 268 -19.85 -15.58 0.73
CA ALA A 268 -19.57 -16.83 1.43
C ALA A 268 -18.25 -16.77 2.21
N ARG A 269 -17.19 -16.17 1.63
CA ARG A 269 -15.89 -16.01 2.31
C ARG A 269 -15.96 -14.99 3.45
N VAL A 270 -16.80 -13.95 3.38
CA VAL A 270 -17.02 -13.06 4.52
C VAL A 270 -17.64 -13.81 5.72
N LYS A 271 -18.63 -14.67 5.46
CA LYS A 271 -19.26 -15.48 6.51
C LYS A 271 -18.29 -16.48 7.13
N GLU A 272 -17.44 -17.09 6.31
CA GLU A 272 -16.36 -17.97 6.78
C GLU A 272 -15.34 -17.20 7.64
N ALA A 273 -14.84 -16.06 7.15
CA ALA A 273 -13.95 -15.16 7.87
C ALA A 273 -14.49 -14.81 9.26
N LYS A 274 -15.77 -14.39 9.35
CA LYS A 274 -16.43 -14.08 10.62
C LYS A 274 -16.49 -15.30 11.55
N LYS A 275 -16.79 -16.49 11.02
CA LYS A 275 -16.84 -17.74 11.80
C LYS A 275 -15.46 -18.13 12.34
N LEU A 276 -14.41 -17.95 11.55
CA LEU A 276 -13.02 -18.21 11.97
C LEU A 276 -12.55 -17.19 13.01
N GLY A 277 -13.12 -15.98 13.01
CA GLY A 277 -12.70 -14.90 13.90
C GLY A 277 -11.47 -14.14 13.39
N VAL A 278 -11.28 -14.12 12.06
CA VAL A 278 -10.28 -13.25 11.43
C VAL A 278 -10.59 -11.78 11.73
N LYS A 279 -9.61 -10.89 11.56
CA LYS A 279 -9.74 -9.48 11.98
C LYS A 279 -9.86 -8.48 10.83
N GLY A 280 -9.74 -8.93 9.59
CA GLY A 280 -9.87 -8.06 8.42
C GLY A 280 -9.96 -8.85 7.12
N LEU A 281 -10.50 -8.19 6.10
CA LEU A 281 -10.66 -8.71 4.75
C LEU A 281 -9.74 -7.94 3.81
N ILE A 282 -9.32 -8.55 2.71
CA ILE A 282 -8.58 -7.84 1.66
C ILE A 282 -9.19 -8.07 0.28
N LEU A 283 -9.27 -6.99 -0.49
CA LEU A 283 -9.65 -6.98 -1.90
C LEU A 283 -8.42 -6.70 -2.77
N SER A 284 -8.23 -7.52 -3.79
CA SER A 284 -7.34 -7.20 -4.92
C SER A 284 -8.10 -7.00 -6.23
N SER A 285 -9.42 -7.18 -6.22
CA SER A 285 -10.38 -6.85 -7.28
C SER A 285 -11.75 -6.54 -6.67
N LEU A 286 -12.70 -6.06 -7.48
CA LEU A 286 -14.08 -5.91 -7.00
C LEU A 286 -14.72 -7.27 -6.68
N PRO A 287 -15.52 -7.37 -5.60
CA PRO A 287 -16.06 -8.64 -5.10
C PRO A 287 -17.10 -9.25 -6.04
N SER A 288 -17.83 -8.45 -6.83
CA SER A 288 -18.75 -8.97 -7.85
C SER A 288 -18.06 -9.57 -9.08
N GLY A 289 -16.73 -9.42 -9.20
CA GLY A 289 -15.97 -9.79 -10.41
C GLY A 289 -16.13 -8.80 -11.57
N ASN A 290 -16.96 -7.77 -11.42
CA ASN A 290 -17.14 -6.75 -12.44
C ASN A 290 -15.91 -5.85 -12.58
N ALA A 291 -15.80 -5.21 -13.75
CA ALA A 291 -14.76 -4.21 -14.00
C ALA A 291 -14.98 -2.90 -13.24
N ASP A 292 -16.25 -2.50 -13.15
CA ASP A 292 -16.66 -1.24 -12.53
C ASP A 292 -17.46 -1.50 -11.26
N LEU A 293 -17.25 -0.63 -10.28
CA LEU A 293 -17.99 -0.62 -9.02
C LEU A 293 -19.47 -0.36 -9.32
N SER A 294 -20.36 -1.18 -8.74
CA SER A 294 -21.79 -1.01 -8.91
C SER A 294 -22.57 -1.54 -7.70
N SER A 295 -23.90 -1.43 -7.73
CA SER A 295 -24.76 -2.05 -6.71
C SER A 295 -24.70 -3.58 -6.72
N ALA A 296 -24.06 -4.21 -7.72
CA ALA A 296 -23.77 -5.64 -7.67
C ALA A 296 -22.78 -6.01 -6.55
N ASP A 297 -21.98 -5.06 -6.07
CA ASP A 297 -21.05 -5.26 -4.95
C ASP A 297 -21.71 -5.03 -3.57
N ASP A 298 -22.91 -4.44 -3.52
CA ASP A 298 -23.62 -4.11 -2.27
C ASP A 298 -23.81 -5.30 -1.32
N PRO A 299 -24.11 -6.54 -1.78
CA PRO A 299 -24.21 -7.68 -0.87
C PRO A 299 -22.91 -7.98 -0.11
N PHE A 300 -21.75 -7.72 -0.73
CA PHE A 300 -20.46 -7.88 -0.07
C PHE A 300 -20.25 -6.80 0.99
N TRP A 301 -20.52 -5.54 0.66
CA TRP A 301 -20.38 -4.43 1.60
C TRP A 301 -21.29 -4.60 2.82
N ALA A 302 -22.54 -5.02 2.61
CA ALA A 302 -23.48 -5.37 3.67
C ALA A 302 -22.94 -6.49 4.58
N ALA A 303 -22.41 -7.56 3.97
CA ALA A 303 -21.87 -8.69 4.73
C ALA A 303 -20.61 -8.29 5.52
N ALA A 304 -19.74 -7.45 4.97
CA ALA A 304 -18.54 -6.97 5.65
C ALA A 304 -18.87 -6.06 6.84
N GLU A 305 -19.86 -5.16 6.67
CA GLU A 305 -20.40 -4.32 7.75
C GLU A 305 -21.04 -5.17 8.86
N GLU A 306 -21.92 -6.12 8.52
CA GLU A 306 -22.56 -7.03 9.48
C GLU A 306 -21.53 -7.88 10.23
N ALA A 307 -20.48 -8.32 9.53
CA ALA A 307 -19.38 -9.06 10.13
C ALA A 307 -18.48 -8.17 11.02
N GLU A 308 -18.62 -6.85 10.93
CA GLU A 308 -17.73 -5.86 11.55
C GLU A 308 -16.25 -6.16 11.24
N LEU A 309 -15.97 -6.46 9.97
CA LEU A 309 -14.63 -6.72 9.48
C LEU A 309 -14.18 -5.57 8.57
N PRO A 310 -13.08 -4.87 8.89
CA PRO A 310 -12.56 -3.84 8.01
C PRO A 310 -12.11 -4.43 6.67
N VAL A 311 -12.36 -3.69 5.59
CA VAL A 311 -11.97 -4.09 4.24
C VAL A 311 -10.74 -3.32 3.78
N HIS A 312 -9.70 -4.07 3.46
CA HIS A 312 -8.41 -3.56 3.06
C HIS A 312 -8.27 -3.50 1.54
N ILE A 313 -7.64 -2.42 1.07
CA ILE A 313 -7.16 -2.27 -0.31
C ILE A 313 -5.66 -1.99 -0.24
N HIS A 314 -4.88 -2.79 -0.96
CA HIS A 314 -3.42 -2.74 -0.94
C HIS A 314 -2.88 -2.47 -2.34
N VAL A 315 -2.23 -1.33 -2.51
CA VAL A 315 -1.62 -0.91 -3.79
C VAL A 315 -2.60 -0.88 -5.01
N GLY A 316 -3.91 -1.00 -4.78
CA GLY A 316 -4.99 -0.71 -5.73
C GLY A 316 -5.92 -1.90 -5.90
N LEU A 317 -6.78 -1.85 -6.91
CA LEU A 317 -7.58 -2.99 -7.36
C LEU A 317 -7.24 -3.33 -8.80
N LYS A 318 -7.30 -4.62 -9.11
CA LYS A 318 -7.19 -5.20 -10.44
C LYS A 318 -8.55 -5.60 -10.97
N HIS A 319 -8.64 -5.69 -12.29
CA HIS A 319 -9.80 -6.27 -12.96
C HIS A 319 -9.69 -7.79 -12.92
N ALA A 320 -10.66 -8.47 -12.31
CA ALA A 320 -10.69 -9.93 -12.31
C ALA A 320 -10.89 -10.47 -13.73
N GLY A 321 -10.29 -11.63 -14.03
CA GLY A 321 -10.34 -12.27 -15.35
C GLY A 321 -9.60 -11.52 -16.47
N LEU A 322 -8.94 -10.39 -16.18
CA LEU A 322 -8.13 -9.65 -17.14
C LEU A 322 -6.67 -9.58 -16.66
N SER A 323 -5.78 -10.23 -17.42
CA SER A 323 -4.39 -9.76 -17.46
C SER A 323 -4.44 -8.34 -18.03
N GLU A 324 -4.30 -7.31 -17.21
CA GLU A 324 -4.27 -5.92 -17.66
C GLU A 324 -3.15 -5.73 -18.71
N LYS A 325 -3.52 -5.88 -19.98
CA LYS A 325 -2.73 -5.48 -21.15
C LYS A 325 -3.04 -4.03 -21.55
N VAL A 326 -3.71 -3.27 -20.68
CA VAL A 326 -3.88 -1.83 -20.87
C VAL A 326 -2.52 -1.20 -20.56
N GLY A 327 -1.76 -0.92 -21.62
CA GLY A 327 -0.41 -0.39 -21.50
C GLY A 327 -0.42 0.97 -20.81
N SER A 328 0.03 1.03 -19.56
CA SER A 328 0.43 2.28 -18.95
C SER A 328 1.51 2.94 -19.82
N ARG A 329 1.49 4.28 -19.93
CA ARG A 329 2.53 5.02 -20.64
C ARG A 329 3.83 4.91 -19.85
N LYS A 330 4.66 3.94 -20.21
CA LYS A 330 5.96 3.68 -19.56
C LYS A 330 7.03 4.62 -20.09
N VAL A 331 7.81 5.21 -19.20
CA VAL A 331 9.08 5.86 -19.54
C VAL A 331 10.01 4.79 -20.07
N ARG A 332 10.43 4.93 -21.33
CA ARG A 332 11.38 4.05 -22.02
C ARG A 332 12.61 4.86 -22.37
N VAL A 333 13.66 4.70 -21.58
CA VAL A 333 14.92 5.42 -21.75
C VAL A 333 16.04 4.37 -21.84
N GLU A 334 16.92 4.54 -22.82
CA GLU A 334 18.09 3.68 -23.00
C GLU A 334 19.11 3.91 -21.88
N GLY A 335 19.94 2.90 -21.58
CA GLY A 335 21.06 3.04 -20.62
C GLY A 335 20.77 2.62 -19.16
N HIS A 336 19.54 2.23 -18.82
CA HIS A 336 19.26 1.60 -17.51
C HIS A 336 19.76 0.15 -17.46
N LYS A 337 20.41 -0.23 -16.34
CA LYS A 337 20.90 -1.61 -16.10
C LYS A 337 19.77 -2.64 -16.19
N LEU A 338 18.60 -2.31 -15.64
CA LEU A 338 17.37 -3.11 -15.74
C LEU A 338 16.29 -2.30 -16.44
N GLN A 339 16.05 -2.62 -17.72
CA GLN A 339 15.14 -1.85 -18.59
C GLN A 339 13.69 -1.81 -18.09
N PHE A 340 13.24 -2.82 -17.33
CA PHE A 340 11.91 -2.85 -16.72
C PHE A 340 11.82 -2.12 -15.37
N ALA A 341 12.95 -1.83 -14.71
CA ALA A 341 12.96 -1.28 -13.35
C ALA A 341 12.44 0.16 -13.31
N VAL A 342 12.80 1.00 -14.29
CA VAL A 342 12.32 2.39 -14.35
C VAL A 342 10.81 2.48 -14.56
N PRO A 343 10.19 1.71 -15.48
CA PRO A 343 8.75 1.58 -15.53
C PRO A 343 8.10 1.16 -14.21
N ASN A 344 8.72 0.25 -13.45
CA ASN A 344 8.20 -0.15 -12.13
C ASN A 344 8.33 0.98 -11.11
N LEU A 345 9.45 1.70 -11.06
CA LEU A 345 9.61 2.87 -10.20
C LEU A 345 8.61 3.98 -10.56
N GLN A 346 8.37 4.20 -11.84
CA GLN A 346 7.34 5.13 -12.33
C GLN A 346 5.96 4.71 -11.83
N PHE A 347 5.62 3.42 -11.94
CA PHE A 347 4.35 2.91 -11.45
C PHE A 347 4.21 3.16 -9.94
N MET A 348 5.21 2.77 -9.14
CA MET A 348 5.17 2.94 -7.68
C MET A 348 5.09 4.42 -7.27
N GLY A 349 5.87 5.29 -7.90
CA GLY A 349 5.84 6.74 -7.62
C GLY A 349 4.57 7.45 -8.11
N GLY A 350 3.94 6.92 -9.16
CA GLY A 350 2.68 7.43 -9.72
C GLY A 350 1.42 6.79 -9.14
N ALA A 351 1.55 5.75 -8.31
CA ALA A 351 0.44 4.93 -7.86
C ALA A 351 -0.63 5.77 -7.12
N VAL A 352 -0.22 6.86 -6.45
CA VAL A 352 -1.09 7.90 -5.85
C VAL A 352 -2.25 8.32 -6.77
N ALA A 353 -2.00 8.46 -8.08
CA ALA A 353 -3.04 8.85 -9.03
C ALA A 353 -4.15 7.80 -9.14
N GLU A 354 -3.80 6.52 -9.19
CA GLU A 354 -4.76 5.40 -9.25
C GLU A 354 -5.57 5.31 -7.95
N PHE A 355 -4.93 5.49 -6.78
CA PHE A 355 -5.63 5.45 -5.49
C PHE A 355 -6.63 6.58 -5.32
N SER A 356 -6.23 7.80 -5.65
CA SER A 356 -7.11 8.96 -5.51
C SER A 356 -8.40 8.77 -6.33
N GLY A 357 -8.29 8.19 -7.53
CA GLY A 357 -9.44 7.85 -8.38
C GLY A 357 -10.31 6.74 -7.78
N LEU A 358 -9.71 5.66 -7.26
CA LEU A 358 -10.47 4.58 -6.60
C LEU A 358 -11.18 5.06 -5.32
N PHE A 359 -10.45 5.77 -4.46
CA PHE A 359 -10.96 6.38 -3.23
C PHE A 359 -12.16 7.28 -3.53
N ALA A 360 -12.04 8.14 -4.54
CA ALA A 360 -13.14 9.00 -4.97
C ALA A 360 -14.34 8.19 -5.47
N ARG A 361 -14.13 7.17 -6.33
CA ARG A 361 -15.21 6.31 -6.83
C ARG A 361 -15.98 5.62 -5.70
N LEU A 362 -15.30 5.09 -4.70
CA LEU A 362 -15.95 4.42 -3.56
C LEU A 362 -16.81 5.39 -2.76
N ILE A 363 -16.31 6.59 -2.46
CA ILE A 363 -17.10 7.61 -1.76
C ILE A 363 -18.29 8.07 -2.62
N TYR A 364 -18.06 8.47 -3.87
CA TYR A 364 -19.11 8.99 -4.75
C TYR A 364 -20.14 7.96 -5.18
N SER A 365 -19.88 6.65 -5.01
CA SER A 365 -20.87 5.60 -5.23
C SER A 365 -22.05 5.64 -4.23
N GLY A 366 -21.93 6.43 -3.14
CA GLY A 366 -22.90 6.45 -2.04
C GLY A 366 -22.89 5.17 -1.21
N MET A 367 -21.85 4.33 -1.34
CA MET A 367 -21.69 3.08 -0.59
C MET A 367 -21.80 3.31 0.92
N PHE A 368 -21.14 4.34 1.45
CA PHE A 368 -21.17 4.65 2.88
C PHE A 368 -22.50 5.25 3.39
N ASP A 369 -23.37 5.73 2.49
CA ASP A 369 -24.75 6.08 2.88
C ASP A 369 -25.62 4.84 3.06
N ARG A 370 -25.29 3.74 2.34
CA ARG A 370 -25.97 2.45 2.44
C ARG A 370 -25.40 1.61 3.57
N PHE A 371 -24.09 1.69 3.80
CA PHE A 371 -23.32 0.91 4.78
C PHE A 371 -22.48 1.86 5.68
N PRO A 372 -23.12 2.62 6.58
CA PRO A 372 -22.47 3.68 7.34
C PRO A 372 -21.46 3.22 8.40
N GLY A 373 -21.49 1.95 8.80
CA GLY A 373 -20.57 1.29 9.72
C GLY A 373 -19.44 0.52 9.04
N LEU A 374 -19.40 0.48 7.71
CA LEU A 374 -18.29 -0.14 6.97
C LEU A 374 -16.98 0.62 7.22
N GLU A 375 -15.94 -0.10 7.60
CA GLU A 375 -14.59 0.45 7.77
C GLU A 375 -13.69 -0.01 6.62
N MET A 376 -13.00 0.94 6.01
CA MET A 376 -12.06 0.72 4.92
C MET A 376 -10.64 1.08 5.36
N VAL A 377 -9.67 0.29 4.89
CA VAL A 377 -8.26 0.50 5.19
C VAL A 377 -7.47 0.56 3.89
N MET A 378 -6.63 1.58 3.73
CA MET A 378 -5.76 1.71 2.58
C MET A 378 -4.29 1.76 3.00
N MET A 379 -3.48 0.85 2.44
CA MET A 379 -2.06 0.69 2.80
C MET A 379 -1.13 0.77 1.58
N GLU A 380 0.14 1.04 1.86
CA GLU A 380 1.28 1.16 0.94
C GLU A 380 1.15 2.17 -0.22
N CYS A 381 0.17 3.09 -0.17
CA CYS A 381 -0.02 4.16 -1.15
C CYS A 381 0.57 5.51 -0.73
N GLY A 382 1.15 5.59 0.48
CA GLY A 382 1.44 6.83 1.19
C GLY A 382 0.16 7.59 1.55
N ALA A 383 0.21 8.38 2.63
CA ALA A 383 -0.96 9.15 3.08
C ALA A 383 -0.95 10.60 2.57
N GLY A 384 0.21 11.21 2.29
CA GLY A 384 0.36 12.67 2.11
C GLY A 384 -0.61 13.37 1.14
N TRP A 385 -1.16 12.66 0.15
CA TRP A 385 -2.11 13.18 -0.84
C TRP A 385 -3.56 13.26 -0.34
N VAL A 386 -3.92 12.52 0.71
CA VAL A 386 -5.30 12.30 1.14
C VAL A 386 -6.02 13.60 1.52
N PRO A 387 -5.46 14.51 2.36
CA PRO A 387 -6.18 15.72 2.75
C PRO A 387 -6.49 16.63 1.56
N HIS A 388 -5.52 16.76 0.64
CA HIS A 388 -5.73 17.49 -0.60
C HIS A 388 -6.83 16.86 -1.46
N CYS A 389 -6.84 15.52 -1.59
CA CYS A 389 -7.88 14.83 -2.35
C CYS A 389 -9.26 15.03 -1.72
N VAL A 390 -9.39 14.92 -0.40
CA VAL A 390 -10.64 15.12 0.32
C VAL A 390 -11.14 16.57 0.19
N GLU A 391 -10.28 17.56 0.36
CA GLU A 391 -10.62 18.98 0.14
C GLU A 391 -11.14 19.21 -1.28
N HIS A 392 -10.45 18.66 -2.27
CA HIS A 392 -10.82 18.80 -3.67
C HIS A 392 -12.15 18.09 -3.98
N MET A 393 -12.40 16.93 -3.37
CA MET A 393 -13.66 16.21 -3.50
C MET A 393 -14.82 17.02 -2.90
N ASP A 394 -14.66 17.62 -1.72
CA ASP A 394 -15.68 18.47 -1.11
C ASP A 394 -16.04 19.67 -2.01
N ASP A 395 -15.03 20.41 -2.52
CA ASP A 395 -15.26 21.54 -3.44
C ASP A 395 -15.99 21.09 -4.71
N HIS A 396 -15.55 19.98 -5.31
CA HIS A 396 -16.19 19.40 -6.49
C HIS A 396 -17.65 19.02 -6.22
N TRP A 397 -17.93 18.35 -5.11
CA TRP A 397 -19.29 17.97 -4.78
C TRP A 397 -20.16 19.22 -4.54
N TRP A 398 -19.66 20.21 -3.81
CA TRP A 398 -20.40 21.46 -3.57
C TRP A 398 -20.79 22.19 -4.85
N ARG A 399 -19.88 22.25 -5.83
CA ARG A 399 -20.15 22.91 -7.11
C ARG A 399 -21.08 22.11 -8.02
N ASN A 400 -21.05 20.78 -7.93
CA ASN A 400 -21.65 19.92 -8.94
C ASN A 400 -22.86 19.09 -8.48
N ARG A 401 -23.12 18.96 -7.18
CA ARG A 401 -24.15 18.04 -6.64
C ARG A 401 -25.57 18.25 -7.18
N VAL A 402 -25.95 19.50 -7.50
CA VAL A 402 -27.32 19.82 -7.94
C VAL A 402 -27.57 19.35 -9.37
N TRP A 403 -26.68 19.66 -10.31
CA TRP A 403 -26.87 19.26 -11.72
C TRP A 403 -26.52 17.79 -11.96
N SER A 404 -25.61 17.23 -11.16
CA SER A 404 -25.24 15.81 -11.22
C SER A 404 -26.24 14.90 -10.52
N GLU A 405 -27.24 15.46 -9.83
CA GLU A 405 -28.20 14.72 -9.01
C GLU A 405 -27.50 13.74 -8.04
N SER A 406 -26.40 14.21 -7.44
CA SER A 406 -25.57 13.37 -6.56
C SER A 406 -26.41 12.77 -5.43
N SER A 407 -26.25 11.46 -5.21
CA SER A 407 -26.97 10.71 -4.18
C SER A 407 -26.37 10.81 -2.78
N LEU A 408 -25.19 11.46 -2.63
CA LEU A 408 -24.53 11.60 -1.34
C LEU A 408 -25.35 12.47 -0.38
N LYS A 409 -25.49 12.02 0.87
CA LYS A 409 -26.17 12.77 1.94
C LYS A 409 -25.26 13.76 2.63
N GLU A 410 -23.97 13.46 2.71
CA GLU A 410 -22.95 14.25 3.41
C GLU A 410 -21.81 14.65 2.47
N LEU A 411 -20.94 15.55 2.93
CA LEU A 411 -19.70 15.89 2.23
C LEU A 411 -18.80 14.66 2.09
N PRO A 412 -18.06 14.50 0.97
CA PRO A 412 -17.04 13.47 0.84
C PRO A 412 -16.10 13.32 2.04
N SER A 413 -15.68 14.43 2.65
CA SER A 413 -14.87 14.44 3.88
C SER A 413 -15.52 13.73 5.06
N HIS A 414 -16.84 13.80 5.21
CA HIS A 414 -17.57 13.08 6.25
C HIS A 414 -17.26 11.57 6.18
N TYR A 415 -17.37 11.00 4.98
CA TYR A 415 -17.14 9.57 4.79
C TYR A 415 -15.66 9.21 4.98
N PHE A 416 -14.72 10.08 4.59
CA PHE A 416 -13.30 9.86 4.90
C PHE A 416 -13.07 9.73 6.42
N TYR A 417 -13.42 10.76 7.18
CA TYR A 417 -13.13 10.79 8.62
C TYR A 417 -13.88 9.69 9.39
N LYS A 418 -15.07 9.30 8.92
CA LYS A 418 -15.89 8.28 9.56
C LYS A 418 -15.49 6.84 9.20
N ASN A 419 -15.19 6.58 7.93
CA ASN A 419 -15.12 5.21 7.41
C ASN A 419 -13.71 4.76 7.01
N TRP A 420 -12.71 5.65 6.97
CA TRP A 420 -11.39 5.30 6.43
C TRP A 420 -10.28 5.35 7.48
N LYS A 421 -9.39 4.37 7.39
CA LYS A 421 -8.03 4.45 7.91
C LYS A 421 -7.02 4.42 6.77
N VAL A 422 -5.92 5.14 6.91
CA VAL A 422 -4.85 5.22 5.91
C VAL A 422 -3.48 4.99 6.52
N GLY A 423 -2.67 4.21 5.79
CA GLY A 423 -1.33 3.81 6.16
C GLY A 423 -0.26 4.86 5.87
N PHE A 424 0.75 4.91 6.72
CA PHE A 424 2.02 5.56 6.44
C PHE A 424 3.18 4.77 7.06
N ILE A 425 4.35 4.87 6.44
CA ILE A 425 5.55 4.16 6.89
C ILE A 425 6.52 5.17 7.52
N ARG A 426 6.90 6.20 6.75
CA ARG A 426 7.95 7.17 7.10
C ARG A 426 7.69 8.60 6.67
N GLU A 427 6.53 8.86 6.09
CA GLU A 427 6.20 10.14 5.47
C GLU A 427 6.13 11.26 6.52
N ASN A 428 7.23 12.01 6.68
CA ASN A 428 7.29 13.17 7.59
C ASN A 428 6.16 14.18 7.34
N PHE A 429 5.76 14.36 6.08
CA PHE A 429 4.64 15.22 5.73
C PHE A 429 3.34 14.77 6.40
N THR A 430 3.04 13.47 6.39
CA THR A 430 1.86 12.90 7.04
C THR A 430 1.90 13.17 8.55
N VAL A 431 3.03 12.88 9.21
CA VAL A 431 3.17 13.04 10.67
C VAL A 431 3.04 14.52 11.09
N GLN A 432 3.69 15.43 10.37
CA GLN A 432 3.64 16.86 10.66
C GLN A 432 2.24 17.45 10.44
N ASN A 433 1.50 16.93 9.46
CA ASN A 433 0.16 17.40 9.11
C ASN A 433 -0.97 16.50 9.64
N ARG A 434 -0.68 15.57 10.56
CA ARG A 434 -1.61 14.52 11.03
C ARG A 434 -3.02 15.01 11.42
N HIS A 435 -3.15 16.25 11.89
CA HIS A 435 -4.46 16.82 12.24
C HIS A 435 -5.38 17.03 11.03
N TRP A 436 -4.82 17.24 9.83
CA TRP A 436 -5.59 17.29 8.57
C TRP A 436 -6.14 15.93 8.13
N PHE A 437 -5.58 14.84 8.67
CA PHE A 437 -6.04 13.48 8.40
C PHE A 437 -7.07 13.02 9.43
N GLY A 438 -7.08 13.64 10.61
CA GLY A 438 -7.58 13.02 11.82
C GLY A 438 -6.54 12.03 12.36
N VAL A 439 -6.03 12.27 13.56
CA VAL A 439 -5.04 11.39 14.21
C VAL A 439 -5.58 9.96 14.34
N ASP A 440 -6.89 9.83 14.52
CA ASP A 440 -7.60 8.55 14.64
C ASP A 440 -7.72 7.78 13.31
N ASN A 441 -7.49 8.44 12.17
CA ASN A 441 -7.58 7.84 10.83
C ASN A 441 -6.22 7.34 10.31
N LEU A 442 -5.13 7.55 11.06
CA LEU A 442 -3.79 7.17 10.66
C LEU A 442 -3.35 5.85 11.29
N LEU A 443 -2.69 5.03 10.50
CA LEU A 443 -2.11 3.76 10.92
C LEU A 443 -0.64 3.70 10.49
N TRP A 444 0.25 3.44 11.43
CA TRP A 444 1.66 3.22 11.12
C TRP A 444 1.90 1.80 10.58
N ALA A 445 2.88 1.67 9.70
CA ALA A 445 3.26 0.45 9.01
C ALA A 445 4.78 0.33 8.87
N ASN A 446 5.30 -0.90 8.78
CA ASN A 446 6.70 -1.20 8.51
C ASN A 446 6.95 -1.84 7.14
N ASP A 447 5.93 -2.32 6.42
CA ASP A 447 6.04 -2.94 5.09
C ASP A 447 7.03 -4.13 5.06
N TYR A 448 7.26 -4.81 6.19
CA TYR A 448 8.22 -5.91 6.23
C TYR A 448 7.70 -7.15 5.51
N PRO A 449 8.47 -7.85 4.64
CA PRO A 449 9.90 -7.70 4.36
C PRO A 449 10.18 -7.06 2.98
N HIS A 450 9.32 -6.17 2.51
CA HIS A 450 9.59 -5.43 1.28
C HIS A 450 10.72 -4.41 1.43
N HIS A 451 11.38 -4.09 0.32
CA HIS A 451 12.51 -3.15 0.28
C HIS A 451 12.34 -1.79 0.98
N ARG A 452 11.11 -1.31 1.26
CA ARG A 452 10.88 -0.06 2.01
C ARG A 452 10.90 -0.22 3.54
N HIS A 453 10.95 -1.43 4.05
CA HIS A 453 11.03 -1.65 5.49
C HIS A 453 12.37 -1.21 6.07
N ASP A 454 12.34 -0.89 7.36
CA ASP A 454 13.52 -0.51 8.14
C ASP A 454 13.80 -1.52 9.28
N TRP A 455 13.18 -2.70 9.31
CA TRP A 455 13.52 -3.78 10.26
C TRP A 455 15.05 -3.96 10.40
N PRO A 456 15.60 -4.11 11.62
CA PRO A 456 14.94 -4.16 12.92
C PRO A 456 14.91 -2.78 13.65
N TYR A 457 14.76 -1.69 12.88
CA TYR A 457 14.83 -0.32 13.38
C TYR A 457 13.47 0.38 13.50
N SER A 458 12.35 -0.34 13.53
CA SER A 458 11.01 0.26 13.59
C SER A 458 10.86 1.27 14.73
N ARG A 459 11.32 0.92 15.93
CA ARG A 459 11.32 1.82 17.09
C ARG A 459 12.10 3.10 16.84
N ARG A 460 13.28 2.99 16.25
CA ARG A 460 14.13 4.16 15.92
C ARG A 460 13.44 5.06 14.89
N ILE A 461 12.91 4.47 13.83
CA ILE A 461 12.21 5.22 12.78
C ILE A 461 10.99 5.94 13.34
N ILE A 462 10.21 5.30 14.20
CA ILE A 462 9.08 5.92 14.89
C ILE A 462 9.56 7.11 15.76
N GLU A 463 10.62 6.94 16.54
CA GLU A 463 11.16 8.05 17.36
C GLU A 463 11.66 9.22 16.51
N GLU A 464 12.35 8.94 15.41
CA GLU A 464 12.89 9.97 14.51
C GLU A 464 11.77 10.72 13.77
N THR A 465 10.82 10.00 13.19
CA THR A 465 9.75 10.58 12.36
C THR A 465 8.67 11.28 13.19
N MET A 466 8.44 10.83 14.43
CA MET A 466 7.44 11.39 15.34
C MET A 466 8.07 12.20 16.49
N ALA A 467 9.29 12.67 16.32
CA ALA A 467 9.94 13.54 17.29
C ALA A 467 9.09 14.80 17.54
N GLY A 468 8.73 15.04 18.80
CA GLY A 468 7.90 16.19 19.20
C GLY A 468 6.40 16.03 18.96
N VAL A 469 5.93 14.88 18.49
CA VAL A 469 4.49 14.54 18.49
C VAL A 469 4.03 14.28 19.93
N ASP A 470 2.82 14.71 20.26
CA ASP A 470 2.21 14.44 21.55
C ASP A 470 2.18 12.91 21.82
N PRO A 471 2.58 12.43 23.01
CA PRO A 471 2.65 11.00 23.29
C PRO A 471 1.33 10.24 23.10
N VAL A 472 0.18 10.87 23.35
CA VAL A 472 -1.14 10.24 23.16
C VAL A 472 -1.45 10.10 21.69
N GLU A 473 -1.20 11.14 20.89
CA GLU A 473 -1.37 11.09 19.44
C GLU A 473 -0.43 10.09 18.78
N LYS A 474 0.83 10.05 19.23
CA LYS A 474 1.82 9.07 18.79
C LYS A 474 1.34 7.65 19.07
N PHE A 475 0.88 7.39 20.30
CA PHE A 475 0.34 6.08 20.67
C PHE A 475 -0.85 5.67 19.79
N LYS A 476 -1.77 6.60 19.50
CA LYS A 476 -2.90 6.35 18.59
C LYS A 476 -2.42 5.87 17.21
N MET A 477 -1.50 6.60 16.59
CA MET A 477 -1.01 6.30 15.24
C MET A 477 -0.21 4.99 15.17
N VAL A 478 0.59 4.67 16.19
CA VAL A 478 1.47 3.48 16.18
C VAL A 478 0.85 2.23 16.80
N CYS A 479 -0.27 2.35 17.50
CA CYS A 479 -0.89 1.22 18.19
C CYS A 479 -2.39 1.40 18.41
N GLY A 480 -2.83 2.49 19.04
CA GLY A 480 -4.20 2.65 19.54
C GLY A 480 -5.28 2.44 18.48
N ASN A 481 -5.10 3.07 17.31
CA ASN A 481 -6.06 2.98 16.21
C ASN A 481 -6.14 1.57 15.64
N ALA A 482 -5.00 0.89 15.44
CA ALA A 482 -4.97 -0.49 14.98
C ALA A 482 -5.57 -1.46 16.03
N LYS A 483 -5.24 -1.25 17.31
CA LYS A 483 -5.77 -2.04 18.43
C LYS A 483 -7.30 -1.98 18.47
N GLU A 484 -7.88 -0.79 18.29
CA GLU A 484 -9.31 -0.57 18.23
C GLU A 484 -9.94 -1.24 16.99
N LEU A 485 -9.42 -0.92 15.81
CA LEU A 485 -9.92 -1.43 14.53
C LEU A 485 -9.96 -2.97 14.48
N TYR A 486 -8.89 -3.63 14.93
CA TYR A 486 -8.77 -5.09 14.90
C TYR A 486 -9.26 -5.78 16.18
N LYS A 487 -9.84 -5.01 17.12
CA LYS A 487 -10.42 -5.53 18.37
C LYS A 487 -9.41 -6.42 19.13
N LEU A 488 -8.20 -5.90 19.34
CA LEU A 488 -7.12 -6.60 20.04
C LEU A 488 -7.17 -6.30 21.55
N GLY A 489 -7.11 -7.35 22.38
CA GLY A 489 -7.33 -7.30 23.84
C GLY A 489 -6.14 -6.87 24.68
#